data_AF-A0A258EUQ0-F1
#
_entry.id   AF-A0A258EUQ0-F1
#
_cell.length_a   1.000
_cell.length_b   1.000
_cell.length_c   1.000
_cell.angle_alpha   90.00
_cell.angle_beta   90.00
_cell.angle_gamma   90.00
#
_symmetry.space_group_name_H-M   'P 1'
#
loop_
_entity.id
_entity.type
_entity.pdbx_description
1 polymer ?
#
loop_
_entity_poly.entity_id
_entity_poly.type
_entity_poly.pdbx_seq_one_letter_code
_entity_poly.pdbx_strand_id
1 'polypeptide(L)' 'LLAAPEGIARMKAAHPDVPIVTAAVDSHLNDHGYIVPGLGDAGDRMFGTK' A
#
# COMPACT_ATOMS: atom_id res chain seq x y z
N LEU A 1 -2.30 7.11 -0.77
CA LEU A 1 -3.69 6.79 -0.33
C LEU A 1 -3.64 5.83 0.84
N LEU A 2 -3.24 4.57 0.62
CA LEU A 2 -3.03 3.61 1.71
C LEU A 2 -1.64 3.00 1.62
N ALA A 3 -1.09 2.58 2.76
CA ALA A 3 0.13 1.80 2.85
C ALA A 3 -0.08 0.62 3.80
N ALA A 4 0.68 -0.47 3.60
CA ALA A 4 0.72 -1.59 4.52
C ALA A 4 2.05 -1.61 5.31
N PRO A 5 2.08 -2.10 6.55
CA PRO A 5 3.27 -2.12 7.40
C PRO A 5 4.48 -2.79 6.75
N GLU A 6 4.26 -3.87 6.01
CA GLU A 6 5.27 -4.64 5.28
C GLU A 6 5.94 -3.80 4.18
N GLY A 7 5.13 -3.03 3.45
CA GLY A 7 5.62 -2.10 2.42
C GLY A 7 6.43 -0.96 3.03
N ILE A 8 5.98 -0.40 4.16
CA ILE A 8 6.69 0.65 4.90
C ILE A 8 8.05 0.13 5.39
N ALA A 9 8.07 -1.05 6.00
CA ALA A 9 9.28 -1.67 6.51
C ALA A 9 10.30 -1.93 5.38
N ARG A 10 9.82 -2.48 4.26
CA ARG A 10 10.66 -2.73 3.08
C ARG A 10 11.25 -1.44 2.52
N MET A 11 10.44 -0.39 2.40
CA MET A 11 10.89 0.91 1.89
C MET A 11 11.94 1.52 2.81
N LYS A 12 11.70 1.54 4.13
CA LYS A 12 12.67 2.04 5.12
C LYS A 12 13.99 1.26 5.12
N ALA A 13 13.95 -0.04 4.90
CA ALA A 13 15.16 -0.86 4.82
C ALA A 13 15.98 -0.55 3.56
N ALA A 14 15.33 -0.31 2.43
CA ALA A 14 15.98 -0.01 1.15
C ALA A 14 16.42 1.45 1.02
N HIS A 15 15.62 2.38 1.56
CA HIS A 15 15.76 3.83 1.41
C HIS A 15 15.45 4.53 2.73
N PRO A 16 16.32 4.41 3.75
CA PRO A 16 16.07 4.96 5.09
C PRO A 16 15.99 6.49 5.12
N ASP A 17 16.53 7.16 4.10
CA ASP A 17 16.58 8.61 3.94
C ASP A 17 15.32 9.21 3.31
N VAL A 18 14.44 8.38 2.73
CA VAL A 18 13.27 8.86 2.00
C VAL A 18 12.05 8.94 2.94
N PRO A 19 11.39 10.11 3.06
CA PRO A 19 10.15 10.22 3.82
C PRO A 19 8.97 9.53 3.14
N ILE A 20 8.16 8.79 3.91
CA ILE A 20 6.91 8.18 3.44
C ILE A 20 5.73 9.07 3.86
N VAL A 21 4.94 9.52 2.89
CA VAL A 21 3.68 10.25 3.14
C VAL A 21 2.51 9.40 2.63
N THR A 22 1.58 9.06 3.52
CA THR A 22 0.35 8.31 3.18
C THR A 22 -0.83 8.84 4.00
N ALA A 23 -2.06 8.65 3.50
CA ALA A 23 -3.27 9.12 4.19
C ALA A 23 -3.71 8.15 5.30
N ALA A 24 -3.51 6.85 5.10
CA ALA A 24 -3.77 5.81 6.09
C ALA A 24 -2.73 4.68 6.01
N VAL A 25 -2.57 3.97 7.13
CA VAL A 25 -1.83 2.71 7.22
C VAL A 25 -2.81 1.63 7.65
N ASP A 26 -2.92 0.60 6.81
CA ASP A 26 -3.85 -0.51 6.99
C ASP A 26 -3.18 -1.71 7.66
N SER A 27 -3.90 -2.82 7.82
CA SER A 27 -3.46 -3.90 8.73
C SER A 27 -2.32 -4.75 8.19
N HIS A 28 -2.42 -5.26 6.96
CA HIS A 28 -1.44 -6.18 6.37
C HIS A 28 -1.63 -6.28 4.85
N LEU A 29 -0.69 -6.95 4.19
CA LEU A 29 -0.89 -7.48 2.84
C LEU A 29 -1.44 -8.91 2.90
N ASN A 30 -2.42 -9.24 2.06
CA ASN A 30 -2.83 -10.63 1.86
C ASN A 30 -1.87 -11.38 0.92
N ASP A 31 -2.12 -12.68 0.71
CA ASP A 31 -1.28 -13.55 -0.14
C ASP A 31 -1.19 -13.12 -1.61
N HIS A 32 -2.14 -12.30 -2.08
CA HIS A 32 -2.16 -11.74 -3.43
C HIS A 32 -1.48 -10.36 -3.50
N GLY A 33 -0.96 -9.84 -2.38
CA GLY A 33 -0.32 -8.53 -2.30
C GLY A 33 -1.27 -7.35 -2.21
N TYR A 34 -2.57 -7.57 -1.96
CA TYR A 34 -3.51 -6.47 -1.69
C TYR A 34 -3.45 -6.03 -0.24
N ILE A 35 -3.57 -4.72 -0.02
CA ILE A 35 -3.71 -4.12 1.32
C ILE A 35 -5.08 -4.51 1.91
N VAL A 36 -5.11 -4.88 3.20
CA VAL A 36 -6.31 -5.28 3.93
C VAL A 36 -6.57 -4.32 5.10
N PRO A 37 -7.79 -3.75 5.26
CA PRO A 37 -8.98 -3.92 4.41
C PRO A 37 -8.83 -3.27 3.03
N GLY A 38 -7.98 -2.24 2.89
CA GLY A 38 -7.60 -1.61 1.63
C GLY A 38 -8.76 -1.05 0.83
N LEU A 39 -8.54 -0.92 -0.48
CA LEU A 39 -9.54 -0.47 -1.43
C LEU A 39 -9.71 -1.39 -2.66
N GLY A 40 -9.04 -2.55 -2.68
CA GLY A 40 -8.94 -3.40 -3.86
C GLY A 40 -7.97 -2.85 -4.89
N ASP A 41 -8.25 -3.04 -6.18
CA ASP A 41 -7.45 -2.46 -7.26
C ASP A 41 -7.75 -0.96 -7.43
N ALA A 42 -6.73 -0.13 -7.22
CA ALA A 42 -6.87 1.31 -7.33
C ALA A 42 -7.11 1.79 -8.77
N GLY A 43 -6.48 1.13 -9.74
CA GLY A 43 -6.55 1.49 -11.16
C GLY A 43 -7.94 1.19 -11.72
N ASP A 44 -8.44 -0.03 -11.49
CA ASP A 44 -9.77 -0.43 -11.96
C ASP A 44 -10.87 0.47 -11.37
N ARG A 45 -10.75 0.84 -10.09
CA ARG A 45 -11.70 1.74 -9.44
C ARG A 45 -11.63 3.17 -9.95
N MET A 46 -10.45 3.64 -10.34
CA MET A 46 -10.25 5.01 -10.81
C MET A 46 -10.64 5.18 -12.28
N PHE A 47 -10.40 4.16 -13.11
CA PHE A 47 -10.54 4.27 -14.57
C PHE A 47 -11.64 3.38 -15.16
N GLY A 48 -12.30 2.55 -14.35
CA GLY A 48 -13.38 1.67 -14.79
C GLY A 48 -12.92 0.55 -15.70
N THR A 49 -11.67 0.09 -15.55
CA THR A 49 -11.06 -0.97 -16.36
C THR A 49 -11.36 -2.37 -15.84
N LYS A 50 -11.21 -3.37 -16.72
CA LYS A 50 -11.15 -4.80 -16.40
C LYS A 50 -10.55 -5.61 -17.55
#